data_AF-A0A6G4ZYS0-F1
#
_entry.id   AF-A0A6G4ZYS0-F1
#
_cell.length_a   1.000
_cell.length_b   1.000
_cell.length_c   1.000
_cell.angle_alpha   90.00
_cell.angle_beta   90.00
_cell.angle_gamma   90.00
#
_symmetry.space_group_name_H-M   'P 1'
#
loop_
_entity.id
_entity.type
_entity.pdbx_description
1 polymer ?
#
loop_
_entity_poly.entity_id
_entity_poly.type
_entity_poly.pdbx_seq_one_letter_code
_entity_poly.pdbx_strand_id
1 'polypeptide(L)'
;QEMASSNNTLTAPTTKDISTKTQKEKASLLLKPTEHGDYFVTGLVNFTHRIEPAKLWERSSARRAAHKIVQIHSIQGSWESDEVIERESREAALPEVEMRGAIAQEFGVELHFISDYNHTEHFRGNKDAHIYYVTLFLHSVSLRMDQLTPPVPISITKIQTTSTNPESYVKLWENGDLIGNETLKILNEVVQKDKAYQEADAVYMATGREMITLIPGGKSSYISGTAGNAIACSTEKAAVGEDKPGVFSGVNTAAHEIGHLLGSPDDSRGTWGNCETKDGYLMSKYAHGKQAFTFSNCSKKAIAEFLKSETSNCLRKKLSCPILAFPNKALKLPGHVASFDAYCKALYPAKKHAFFLSCSPSSRSAEFLAW
;
A
#
# COMPACT_ATOMS: atom_id res chain seq x y z
N GLN A 1 -14.12 -46.81 -19.84
CA GLN A 1 -13.34 -45.74 -20.48
C GLN A 1 -14.32 -44.67 -20.89
N GLU A 2 -14.46 -43.62 -20.09
CA GLU A 2 -15.09 -42.36 -20.51
C GLU A 2 -14.62 -41.29 -19.52
N MET A 3 -13.76 -40.39 -20.02
CA MET A 3 -13.25 -39.21 -19.32
C MET A 3 -14.22 -38.06 -19.60
N ALA A 4 -14.89 -37.55 -18.56
CA ALA A 4 -15.65 -36.31 -18.63
C ALA A 4 -14.71 -35.13 -18.40
N SER A 5 -14.48 -34.34 -19.46
CA SER A 5 -13.83 -33.03 -19.44
C SER A 5 -14.79 -31.98 -18.88
N SER A 6 -14.50 -31.43 -17.70
CA SER A 6 -15.22 -30.25 -17.18
C SER A 6 -14.51 -28.96 -17.62
N ASN A 7 -15.10 -28.30 -18.61
CA ASN A 7 -14.72 -26.93 -19.00
C ASN A 7 -15.31 -25.94 -17.99
N ASN A 8 -14.56 -25.62 -16.92
CA ASN A 8 -14.87 -24.47 -16.06
C ASN A 8 -14.27 -23.20 -16.67
N THR A 9 -15.00 -22.61 -17.60
CA THR A 9 -14.72 -21.26 -18.13
C THR A 9 -15.30 -20.25 -17.13
N LEU A 10 -14.49 -19.81 -16.16
CA LEU A 10 -14.83 -18.67 -15.30
C LEU A 10 -14.82 -17.41 -16.17
N THR A 11 -16.02 -16.87 -16.41
CA THR A 11 -16.24 -15.62 -17.13
C THR A 11 -15.66 -14.45 -16.32
N ALA A 12 -14.77 -13.69 -16.95
CA ALA A 12 -14.16 -12.50 -16.36
C ALA A 12 -15.24 -11.43 -16.09
N PRO A 13 -15.22 -10.76 -14.91
CA PRO A 13 -16.16 -9.69 -14.62
C PRO A 13 -15.94 -8.52 -15.57
N THR A 14 -17.03 -7.96 -16.07
CA THR A 14 -16.98 -6.81 -16.98
C THR A 14 -16.72 -5.53 -16.19
N THR A 15 -16.23 -4.47 -16.83
CA THR A 15 -15.97 -3.15 -16.20
C THR A 15 -17.19 -2.53 -15.47
N LYS A 16 -18.40 -3.04 -15.71
CA LYS A 16 -19.61 -2.69 -14.93
C LYS A 16 -19.61 -3.26 -13.51
N ASP A 17 -18.96 -4.41 -13.27
CA ASP A 17 -18.98 -5.11 -11.98
C ASP A 17 -18.07 -4.46 -10.92
N ILE A 18 -17.11 -3.62 -11.35
CA ILE A 18 -16.26 -2.80 -10.47
C ILE A 18 -17.08 -1.68 -9.79
N SER A 19 -18.33 -1.44 -10.22
CA SER A 19 -19.17 -0.32 -9.76
C SER A 19 -20.15 -0.68 -8.62
N THR A 20 -19.83 -1.62 -7.74
CA THR A 20 -20.57 -1.72 -6.45
C THR A 20 -20.04 -0.67 -5.48
N LYS A 21 -20.93 0.03 -4.77
CA LYS A 21 -20.58 1.15 -3.86
C LYS A 21 -19.53 0.74 -2.81
N THR A 22 -19.62 -0.50 -2.32
CA THR A 22 -18.72 -1.12 -1.34
C THR A 22 -17.33 -1.49 -1.88
N GLN A 23 -17.18 -1.73 -3.19
CA GLN A 23 -15.84 -1.92 -3.79
C GLN A 23 -15.15 -0.58 -4.07
N LYS A 24 -15.91 0.47 -4.40
CA LYS A 24 -15.37 1.82 -4.63
C LYS A 24 -14.66 2.41 -3.41
N GLU A 25 -15.11 2.09 -2.21
CA GLU A 25 -14.55 2.61 -0.96
C GLU A 25 -13.21 1.97 -0.56
N LYS A 26 -12.79 0.89 -1.25
CA LYS A 26 -11.55 0.14 -0.95
C LYS A 26 -10.54 0.15 -2.10
N ALA A 27 -10.84 0.92 -3.15
CA ALA A 27 -10.02 0.98 -4.35
C ALA A 27 -8.96 2.10 -4.26
N SER A 28 -7.76 1.81 -4.74
CA SER A 28 -6.65 2.75 -4.91
C SER A 28 -6.23 2.69 -6.38
N LEU A 29 -6.73 3.60 -7.21
CA LEU A 29 -6.59 3.52 -8.66
C LEU A 29 -5.92 4.77 -9.26
N LEU A 30 -4.96 4.54 -10.15
CA LEU A 30 -4.40 5.53 -11.04
C LEU A 30 -4.99 5.37 -12.44
N LEU A 31 -5.50 6.47 -12.99
CA LEU A 31 -5.91 6.57 -14.38
C LEU A 31 -4.83 7.31 -15.16
N LYS A 32 -4.31 6.70 -16.23
CA LYS A 32 -3.34 7.29 -17.14
C LYS A 32 -3.96 7.40 -18.54
N PRO A 33 -4.06 8.59 -19.14
CA PRO A 33 -4.58 8.73 -20.50
C PRO A 33 -3.68 8.04 -21.52
N THR A 34 -4.28 7.58 -22.60
CA THR A 34 -3.60 7.02 -23.78
C THR A 34 -3.70 7.98 -24.96
N GLU A 35 -2.83 7.80 -25.96
CA GLU A 35 -2.80 8.63 -27.17
C GLU A 35 -4.12 8.62 -27.95
N HIS A 36 -4.97 7.60 -27.77
CA HIS A 36 -6.24 7.44 -28.48
C HIS A 36 -7.47 7.91 -27.70
N GLY A 37 -7.28 8.57 -26.55
CA GLY A 37 -8.38 9.05 -25.70
C GLY A 37 -8.98 8.01 -24.75
N ASP A 38 -8.47 6.77 -24.76
CA ASP A 38 -8.76 5.75 -23.73
C ASP A 38 -7.88 5.94 -22.49
N TYR A 39 -8.18 5.24 -21.39
CA TYR A 39 -7.40 5.29 -20.15
C TYR A 39 -6.84 3.92 -19.78
N PHE A 40 -5.57 3.90 -19.38
CA PHE A 40 -5.00 2.80 -18.62
C PHE A 40 -5.28 3.00 -17.13
N VAL A 41 -5.97 2.04 -16.52
CA VAL A 41 -6.19 1.97 -15.09
C VAL A 41 -5.19 0.99 -14.49
N THR A 42 -4.48 1.42 -13.45
CA THR A 42 -3.57 0.58 -12.66
C THR A 42 -3.81 0.83 -11.17
N GLY A 43 -3.72 -0.20 -10.34
CA GLY A 43 -3.75 -0.05 -8.88
C GLY A 43 -4.48 -1.19 -8.20
N LEU A 44 -4.99 -0.95 -6.99
CA LEU A 44 -5.73 -1.92 -6.18
C LEU A 44 -7.23 -1.68 -6.35
N VAL A 45 -8.00 -2.71 -6.72
CA VAL A 45 -9.47 -2.61 -6.80
C VAL A 45 -10.14 -2.90 -5.45
N ASN A 46 -9.45 -3.65 -4.59
CA ASN A 46 -9.79 -3.91 -3.20
C ASN A 46 -8.51 -4.38 -2.47
N PHE A 47 -8.65 -4.98 -1.28
CA PHE A 47 -7.50 -5.42 -0.48
C PHE A 47 -6.82 -6.69 -0.98
N THR A 48 -7.47 -7.47 -1.85
CA THR A 48 -6.99 -8.76 -2.35
C THR A 48 -6.63 -8.76 -3.83
N HIS A 49 -7.06 -7.76 -4.60
CA HIS A 49 -6.94 -7.74 -6.05
C HIS A 49 -6.42 -6.40 -6.56
N ARG A 50 -5.59 -6.49 -7.60
CA ARG A 50 -5.07 -5.36 -8.38
C ARG A 50 -5.57 -5.41 -9.82
N ILE A 51 -5.60 -4.25 -10.47
CA ILE A 51 -5.91 -4.10 -11.89
C ILE A 51 -4.69 -3.61 -12.64
N GLU A 52 -4.43 -4.18 -13.82
CA GLU A 52 -3.35 -3.74 -14.70
C GLU A 52 -3.72 -3.87 -16.19
N PRO A 53 -3.13 -3.05 -17.08
CA PRO A 53 -3.34 -3.18 -18.52
C PRO A 53 -2.90 -4.54 -19.09
N ALA A 54 -3.72 -5.12 -19.96
CA ALA A 54 -3.41 -6.35 -20.68
C ALA A 54 -2.64 -6.04 -21.98
N LYS A 55 -1.31 -6.27 -21.98
CA LYS A 55 -0.43 -5.92 -23.11
C LYS A 55 -0.60 -6.77 -24.38
N LEU A 56 -1.26 -7.94 -24.28
CA LEU A 56 -1.29 -8.97 -25.33
C LEU A 56 -2.70 -9.31 -25.83
N TRP A 57 -3.74 -8.60 -25.38
CA TRP A 57 -5.12 -8.88 -25.82
C TRP A 57 -5.51 -7.96 -26.97
N GLU A 58 -6.18 -8.50 -27.99
CA GLU A 58 -6.81 -7.70 -29.03
C GLU A 58 -7.74 -6.66 -28.40
N ARG A 59 -7.64 -5.41 -28.88
CA ARG A 59 -8.53 -4.33 -28.44
C ARG A 59 -9.97 -4.78 -28.68
N SER A 60 -10.86 -4.52 -27.71
CA SER A 60 -12.29 -4.75 -27.91
C SER A 60 -12.78 -4.08 -29.19
N SER A 61 -13.88 -4.57 -29.77
CA SER A 61 -14.55 -3.91 -30.92
C SER A 61 -14.87 -2.42 -30.66
N ALA A 62 -14.91 -2.01 -29.39
CA ALA A 62 -15.05 -0.63 -28.92
C ALA A 62 -13.72 0.15 -28.78
N ARG A 63 -12.58 -0.37 -29.25
CA ARG A 63 -11.21 0.18 -29.17
C ARG A 63 -10.61 0.44 -27.77
N ARG A 64 -11.38 0.25 -26.70
CA ARG A 64 -10.94 0.47 -25.31
C ARG A 64 -9.75 -0.40 -24.93
N ALA A 65 -8.83 0.18 -24.14
CA ALA A 65 -7.72 -0.52 -23.52
C ALA A 65 -8.22 -1.69 -22.65
N ALA A 66 -7.66 -2.89 -22.86
CA ALA A 66 -7.98 -4.07 -22.07
C ALA A 66 -7.23 -4.07 -20.72
N HIS A 67 -7.88 -4.58 -19.68
CA HIS A 67 -7.33 -4.73 -18.33
C HIS A 67 -7.56 -6.14 -17.83
N LYS A 68 -6.71 -6.60 -16.92
CA LYS A 68 -6.92 -7.82 -16.15
C LYS A 68 -6.91 -7.49 -14.66
N ILE A 69 -7.77 -8.19 -13.92
CA ILE A 69 -7.79 -8.17 -12.46
C ILE A 69 -7.00 -9.40 -11.99
N VAL A 70 -6.02 -9.17 -11.13
CA VAL A 70 -5.08 -10.19 -10.65
C VAL A 70 -5.11 -10.20 -9.14
N GLN A 71 -5.16 -11.39 -8.54
CA GLN A 71 -5.04 -11.53 -7.10
C GLN A 71 -3.64 -11.07 -6.66
N ILE A 72 -3.60 -10.28 -5.60
CA ILE A 72 -2.36 -9.92 -4.92
C ILE A 72 -2.01 -11.10 -4.02
N HIS A 73 -0.90 -11.76 -4.33
CA HIS A 73 -0.36 -12.77 -3.43
C HIS A 73 0.37 -12.03 -2.31
N SER A 74 -0.12 -12.16 -1.07
CA SER A 74 0.61 -11.72 0.10
C SER A 74 1.92 -12.51 0.20
N ILE A 75 2.97 -11.85 0.71
CA ILE A 75 4.24 -12.51 0.96
C ILE A 75 3.98 -13.62 1.98
N GLN A 76 4.32 -14.85 1.59
CA GLN A 76 4.09 -16.03 2.40
C GLN A 76 5.18 -16.11 3.46
N GLY A 77 4.79 -15.90 4.71
CA GLY A 77 5.67 -15.95 5.87
C GLY A 77 4.86 -15.75 7.15
N SER A 78 5.52 -15.93 8.28
CA SER A 78 5.04 -15.36 9.54
C SER A 78 5.47 -13.91 9.67
N TRP A 79 4.74 -13.20 10.51
CA TRP A 79 5.27 -12.02 11.17
C TRP A 79 6.00 -12.56 12.41
N GLU A 80 7.33 -12.63 12.33
CA GLU A 80 8.23 -12.99 13.44
C GLU A 80 8.14 -14.44 14.03
N SER A 81 7.63 -15.47 13.35
CA SER A 81 7.56 -16.85 13.92
C SER A 81 7.82 -18.05 12.98
N ASP A 82 8.53 -19.08 13.43
CA ASP A 82 8.83 -20.27 12.58
C ASP A 82 7.73 -21.37 12.58
N GLU A 83 6.50 -21.06 13.01
CA GLU A 83 5.44 -22.08 13.17
C GLU A 83 4.64 -22.34 11.88
N VAL A 84 4.62 -23.60 11.45
CA VAL A 84 3.82 -24.10 10.32
C VAL A 84 2.40 -24.44 10.80
N ILE A 85 1.40 -23.63 10.42
CA ILE A 85 -0.02 -23.95 10.65
C ILE A 85 -0.69 -24.43 9.36
N GLU A 86 -1.56 -25.43 9.49
CA GLU A 86 -2.37 -25.99 8.40
C GLU A 86 -3.21 -24.93 7.69
N ARG A 87 -3.05 -24.88 6.36
CA ARG A 87 -3.74 -23.94 5.47
C ARG A 87 -5.21 -24.32 5.31
N GLU A 88 -6.12 -23.68 6.03
CA GLU A 88 -7.50 -23.60 5.55
C GLU A 88 -7.59 -22.59 4.40
N SER A 89 -7.68 -23.09 3.16
CA SER A 89 -7.88 -22.31 1.93
C SER A 89 -9.30 -21.72 1.86
N ARG A 90 -9.64 -20.84 2.80
CA ARG A 90 -10.90 -20.08 2.75
C ARG A 90 -10.58 -18.65 2.37
N GLU A 91 -11.36 -18.09 1.45
CA GLU A 91 -11.23 -16.69 1.04
C GLU A 91 -11.33 -15.78 2.28
N ALA A 92 -10.34 -14.90 2.43
CA ALA A 92 -10.33 -13.93 3.52
C ALA A 92 -11.45 -12.91 3.33
N ALA A 93 -12.23 -12.68 4.39
CA ALA A 93 -13.27 -11.68 4.44
C ALA A 93 -12.66 -10.27 4.36
N LEU A 94 -13.32 -9.40 3.60
CA LEU A 94 -12.94 -8.00 3.50
C LEU A 94 -13.73 -7.18 4.52
N PRO A 95 -13.07 -6.41 5.40
CA PRO A 95 -13.77 -5.56 6.37
C PRO A 95 -14.54 -4.47 5.66
N GLU A 96 -15.68 -4.03 6.21
CA GLU A 96 -16.34 -2.82 5.75
C GLU A 96 -15.51 -1.60 6.17
N VAL A 97 -15.17 -0.75 5.21
CA VAL A 97 -14.34 0.44 5.42
C VAL A 97 -15.06 1.62 4.80
N GLU A 98 -15.37 2.61 5.63
CA GLU A 98 -15.89 3.87 5.17
C GLU A 98 -14.72 4.84 4.97
N MET A 99 -14.60 5.40 3.77
CA MET A 99 -13.56 6.40 3.49
C MET A 99 -13.85 7.71 4.24
N ARG A 100 -13.10 7.96 5.30
CA ARG A 100 -13.23 9.14 6.15
C ARG A 100 -12.07 10.09 5.88
N GLY A 101 -12.34 11.18 5.17
CA GLY A 101 -11.30 12.09 4.68
C GLY A 101 -10.31 12.51 5.78
N ALA A 102 -9.01 12.45 5.48
CA ALA A 102 -7.92 12.71 6.42
C ALA A 102 -8.05 14.05 7.16
N ILE A 103 -8.56 15.07 6.46
CA ILE A 103 -8.74 16.43 6.98
C ILE A 103 -9.77 16.48 8.12
N ALA A 104 -10.69 15.53 8.22
CA ALA A 104 -11.69 15.52 9.29
C ALA A 104 -11.26 14.70 10.53
N GLN A 105 -10.10 14.04 10.50
CA GLN A 105 -9.66 13.16 11.58
C GLN A 105 -8.88 13.90 12.66
N GLU A 106 -8.97 13.42 13.90
CA GLU A 106 -8.24 13.96 15.06
C GLU A 106 -6.77 13.51 15.09
N PHE A 107 -6.52 12.32 14.54
CA PHE A 107 -5.20 11.69 14.50
C PHE A 107 -4.76 11.43 13.06
N GLY A 108 -3.47 11.22 12.85
CA GLY A 108 -2.88 10.78 11.60
C GLY A 108 -1.40 10.46 11.79
N VAL A 109 -0.82 9.74 10.83
CA VAL A 109 0.62 9.43 10.80
C VAL A 109 1.26 10.14 9.62
N GLU A 110 2.17 11.07 9.87
CA GLU A 110 3.07 11.65 8.88
C GLU A 110 4.22 10.66 8.62
N LEU A 111 4.18 9.91 7.51
CA LEU A 111 5.08 8.80 7.21
C LEU A 111 6.15 9.18 6.18
N HIS A 112 7.42 8.87 6.49
CA HIS A 112 8.51 8.87 5.52
C HIS A 112 8.66 7.46 4.95
N PHE A 113 8.51 7.31 3.63
CA PHE A 113 8.64 6.04 2.94
C PHE A 113 10.02 5.89 2.29
N ILE A 114 10.72 4.80 2.59
CA ILE A 114 12.01 4.45 1.98
C ILE A 114 11.83 3.21 1.12
N SER A 115 12.28 3.28 -0.13
CA SER A 115 12.54 2.09 -0.96
C SER A 115 14.01 1.74 -0.86
N ASP A 116 14.33 0.53 -0.40
CA ASP A 116 15.70 0.02 -0.45
C ASP A 116 16.21 -0.12 -1.90
N TYR A 117 17.47 -0.54 -2.06
CA TYR A 117 18.07 -0.68 -3.39
C TYR A 117 17.28 -1.63 -4.29
N ASN A 118 16.95 -2.83 -3.81
CA ASN A 118 16.21 -3.83 -4.60
C ASN A 118 14.80 -3.35 -4.97
N HIS A 119 14.12 -2.67 -4.05
CA HIS A 119 12.80 -2.08 -4.30
C HIS A 119 12.89 -0.96 -5.34
N THR A 120 13.90 -0.09 -5.21
CA THR A 120 14.16 1.04 -6.12
C THR A 120 14.49 0.55 -7.55
N GLU A 121 15.35 -0.47 -7.67
CA GLU A 121 15.84 -0.98 -8.95
C GLU A 121 14.72 -1.50 -9.86
N HIS A 122 13.62 -2.00 -9.30
CA HIS A 122 12.45 -2.41 -10.08
C HIS A 122 11.94 -1.31 -11.01
N PHE A 123 11.98 -0.06 -10.55
CA PHE A 123 11.49 1.09 -11.30
C PHE A 123 12.49 1.60 -12.33
N ARG A 124 13.73 1.10 -12.35
CA ARG A 124 14.77 1.39 -13.36
C ARG A 124 14.96 2.90 -13.60
N GLY A 125 14.97 3.68 -12.51
CA GLY A 125 15.09 5.14 -12.56
C GLY A 125 13.83 5.90 -13.01
N ASN A 126 12.72 5.22 -13.30
CA ASN A 126 11.43 5.85 -13.59
C ASN A 126 10.78 6.38 -12.31
N LYS A 127 11.12 7.63 -11.97
CA LYS A 127 10.65 8.31 -10.75
C LYS A 127 9.13 8.43 -10.67
N ASP A 128 8.46 8.70 -11.79
CA ASP A 128 6.99 8.82 -11.80
C ASP A 128 6.32 7.49 -11.47
N ALA A 129 6.79 6.40 -12.09
CA ALA A 129 6.26 5.06 -11.80
C ALA A 129 6.46 4.67 -10.33
N HIS A 130 7.61 5.02 -9.75
CA HIS A 130 7.91 4.80 -8.34
C HIS A 130 6.99 5.61 -7.42
N ILE A 131 6.87 6.92 -7.66
CA ILE A 131 5.98 7.81 -6.89
C ILE A 131 4.54 7.32 -6.96
N TYR A 132 4.05 6.96 -8.15
CA TYR A 132 2.69 6.43 -8.31
C TYR A 132 2.49 5.12 -7.54
N TYR A 133 3.47 4.22 -7.60
CA TYR A 133 3.40 2.96 -6.89
C TYR A 133 3.32 3.18 -5.37
N VAL A 134 4.26 3.94 -4.79
CA VAL A 134 4.30 4.23 -3.35
C VAL A 134 3.03 4.97 -2.90
N THR A 135 2.54 5.90 -3.72
CA THR A 135 1.29 6.62 -3.47
C THR A 135 0.09 5.68 -3.37
N LEU A 136 -0.07 4.76 -4.33
CA LEU A 136 -1.15 3.77 -4.32
C LEU A 136 -1.00 2.76 -3.18
N PHE A 137 0.24 2.36 -2.89
CA PHE A 137 0.58 1.48 -1.78
C PHE A 137 0.12 2.09 -0.46
N LEU A 138 0.56 3.31 -0.14
CA LEU A 138 0.23 3.98 1.12
C LEU A 138 -1.22 4.42 1.22
N HIS A 139 -1.88 4.73 0.11
CA HIS A 139 -3.34 4.93 0.11
C HIS A 139 -4.06 3.64 0.55
N SER A 140 -3.67 2.48 0.03
CA SER A 140 -4.27 1.19 0.40
C SER A 140 -3.94 0.77 1.85
N VAL A 141 -2.76 1.16 2.36
CA VAL A 141 -2.44 1.05 3.79
C VAL A 141 -3.37 1.94 4.61
N SER A 142 -3.51 3.23 4.24
CA SER A 142 -4.40 4.16 4.94
C SER A 142 -5.84 3.68 5.00
N LEU A 143 -6.35 3.08 3.93
CA LEU A 143 -7.69 2.48 3.92
C LEU A 143 -7.83 1.32 4.92
N ARG A 144 -6.74 0.60 5.23
CA ARG A 144 -6.77 -0.40 6.32
C ARG A 144 -6.79 0.28 7.68
N MET A 145 -6.06 1.38 7.84
CA MET A 145 -6.02 2.16 9.10
C MET A 145 -7.35 2.86 9.42
N ASP A 146 -8.20 3.12 8.42
CA ASP A 146 -9.56 3.67 8.63
C ASP A 146 -10.48 2.74 9.43
N GLN A 147 -10.12 1.47 9.59
CA GLN A 147 -10.83 0.51 10.45
C GLN A 147 -10.67 0.78 11.95
N LEU A 148 -9.68 1.59 12.32
CA LEU A 148 -9.37 1.95 13.70
C LEU A 148 -10.40 2.93 14.26
N THR A 149 -10.53 2.94 15.59
CA THR A 149 -11.42 3.86 16.30
C THR A 149 -10.65 4.48 17.46
N PRO A 150 -10.20 5.75 17.36
CA PRO A 150 -10.39 6.65 16.24
C PRO A 150 -9.59 6.24 14.98
N PRO A 151 -10.02 6.64 13.76
CA PRO A 151 -9.27 6.39 12.53
C PRO A 151 -7.90 7.07 12.53
N VAL A 152 -6.90 6.43 11.92
CA VAL A 152 -5.53 6.94 11.83
C VAL A 152 -5.05 7.00 10.37
N PRO A 153 -5.45 8.04 9.61
CA PRO A 153 -5.01 8.26 8.23
C PRO A 153 -3.50 8.34 8.08
N ILE A 154 -2.98 7.91 6.92
CA ILE A 154 -1.56 8.07 6.55
C ILE A 154 -1.39 9.32 5.69
N SER A 155 -0.37 10.12 5.99
CA SER A 155 0.11 11.20 5.15
C SER A 155 1.56 10.95 4.77
N ILE A 156 1.97 11.31 3.54
CA ILE A 156 3.34 11.17 3.07
C ILE A 156 4.09 12.48 3.33
N THR A 157 5.20 12.40 4.07
CA THR A 157 6.15 13.51 4.21
C THR A 157 7.21 13.45 3.12
N LYS A 158 7.74 12.27 2.83
CA LYS A 158 8.79 12.07 1.83
C LYS A 158 8.77 10.66 1.26
N ILE A 159 9.12 10.56 -0.02
CA ILE A 159 9.40 9.29 -0.71
C ILE A 159 10.89 9.30 -1.04
N GLN A 160 11.62 8.32 -0.50
CA GLN A 160 13.05 8.15 -0.69
C GLN A 160 13.33 6.91 -1.54
N THR A 161 14.20 7.06 -2.53
CA THR A 161 14.80 5.98 -3.32
C THR A 161 16.25 5.79 -2.94
N THR A 162 16.77 4.57 -3.03
CA THR A 162 18.19 4.29 -2.77
C THR A 162 18.86 3.66 -3.97
N SER A 163 19.98 4.25 -4.37
CA SER A 163 20.78 3.83 -5.53
C SER A 163 22.12 3.17 -5.16
N THR A 164 22.48 3.16 -3.87
CA THR A 164 23.75 2.60 -3.38
C THR A 164 23.56 1.16 -2.94
N ASN A 165 24.51 0.27 -3.27
CA ASN A 165 24.51 -1.14 -2.86
C ASN A 165 25.93 -1.58 -2.45
N PRO A 166 26.16 -2.08 -1.22
CA PRO A 166 25.18 -2.21 -0.14
C PRO A 166 24.80 -0.85 0.46
N GLU A 167 23.56 -0.74 0.93
CA GLU A 167 23.05 0.43 1.64
C GLU A 167 23.68 0.52 3.03
N SER A 168 23.96 1.75 3.50
CA SER A 168 24.55 1.97 4.83
C SER A 168 23.61 1.67 6.00
N TYR A 169 22.32 1.46 5.73
CA TYR A 169 21.28 1.29 6.74
C TYR A 169 20.65 -0.11 6.72
N VAL A 170 21.21 -1.06 5.94
CA VAL A 170 20.75 -2.45 5.90
C VAL A 170 21.84 -3.42 6.32
N LYS A 171 21.43 -4.56 6.86
CA LYS A 171 22.30 -5.71 7.10
C LYS A 171 21.84 -6.88 6.24
N LEU A 172 22.77 -7.47 5.51
CA LEU A 172 22.50 -8.59 4.61
C LEU A 172 23.18 -9.87 5.10
N TRP A 173 22.52 -11.00 4.84
CA TRP A 173 23.11 -12.33 4.90
C TRP A 173 23.99 -12.58 3.67
N GLU A 174 24.82 -13.63 3.70
CA GLU A 174 25.79 -13.93 2.62
C GLU A 174 25.15 -14.08 1.23
N ASN A 175 23.91 -14.55 1.16
CA ASN A 175 23.15 -14.73 -0.08
C ASN A 175 22.36 -13.48 -0.52
N GLY A 176 22.44 -12.38 0.24
CA GLY A 176 21.74 -11.13 -0.05
C GLY A 176 20.35 -10.97 0.57
N ASP A 177 19.89 -11.94 1.39
CA ASP A 177 18.69 -11.80 2.22
C ASP A 177 18.87 -10.69 3.24
N LEU A 178 17.79 -9.97 3.57
CA LEU A 178 17.83 -8.88 4.53
C LEU A 178 17.63 -9.42 5.95
N ILE A 179 18.57 -9.12 6.85
CA ILE A 179 18.48 -9.49 8.27
C ILE A 179 17.60 -8.46 8.98
N GLY A 180 16.34 -8.81 9.25
CA GLY A 180 15.30 -7.87 9.70
C GLY A 180 15.67 -7.14 10.99
N ASN A 181 15.95 -7.86 12.07
CA ASN A 181 16.25 -7.28 13.38
C ASN A 181 17.52 -6.40 13.39
N GLU A 182 18.60 -6.84 12.74
CA GLU A 182 19.82 -6.05 12.60
C GLU A 182 19.61 -4.82 11.71
N THR A 183 18.86 -4.97 10.61
CA THR A 183 18.54 -3.85 9.72
C THR A 183 17.67 -2.82 10.41
N LEU A 184 16.64 -3.23 11.14
CA LEU A 184 15.78 -2.32 11.91
C LEU A 184 16.61 -1.49 12.91
N LYS A 185 17.54 -2.14 13.61
CA LYS A 185 18.45 -1.46 14.54
C LYS A 185 19.30 -0.40 13.83
N ILE A 186 19.99 -0.75 12.74
CA ILE A 186 20.86 0.19 12.02
C ILE A 186 20.03 1.33 11.39
N LEU A 187 18.86 1.01 10.84
CA LEU A 187 17.95 2.00 10.28
C LEU A 187 17.50 3.01 11.34
N ASN A 188 17.17 2.56 12.56
CA ASN A 188 16.84 3.44 13.66
C ASN A 188 18.00 4.37 14.06
N GLU A 189 19.25 3.88 14.04
CA GLU A 189 20.42 4.73 14.28
C GLU A 189 20.58 5.83 13.22
N VAL A 190 20.21 5.56 11.97
CA VAL A 190 20.23 6.56 10.89
C VAL A 190 19.06 7.54 11.02
N VAL A 191 17.85 7.04 11.28
CA VAL A 191 16.63 7.83 11.50
C VAL A 191 16.79 8.81 12.66
N GLN A 192 17.46 8.39 13.73
CA GLN A 192 17.73 9.24 14.88
C GLN A 192 18.67 10.42 14.54
N LYS A 193 19.67 10.19 13.68
CA LYS A 193 20.76 11.17 13.42
C LYS A 193 20.41 12.17 12.33
N ASP A 194 19.70 11.74 11.29
CA ASP A 194 19.40 12.60 10.15
C ASP A 194 18.10 13.39 10.35
N LYS A 195 18.22 14.73 10.28
CA LYS A 195 17.10 15.66 10.42
C LYS A 195 15.98 15.42 9.40
N ALA A 196 16.29 14.84 8.24
CA ALA A 196 15.31 14.52 7.21
C ALA A 196 14.22 13.55 7.67
N TYR A 197 14.45 12.78 8.74
CA TYR A 197 13.44 11.88 9.33
C TYR A 197 12.72 12.46 10.54
N GLN A 198 13.13 13.64 11.04
CA GLN A 198 12.54 14.26 12.22
C GLN A 198 11.14 14.83 11.97
N GLU A 199 10.85 15.23 10.72
CA GLU A 199 9.55 15.76 10.30
C GLU A 199 8.45 14.68 10.21
N ALA A 200 8.82 13.41 10.20
CA ALA A 200 7.87 12.30 10.13
C ALA A 200 7.54 11.77 11.53
N ASP A 201 6.32 11.31 11.75
CA ASP A 201 5.90 10.62 12.96
C ASP A 201 6.40 9.15 12.98
N ALA A 202 6.60 8.57 11.79
CA ALA A 202 7.14 7.23 11.59
C ALA A 202 7.91 7.11 10.26
N VAL A 203 8.78 6.11 10.17
CA VAL A 203 9.54 5.75 8.96
C VAL A 203 9.20 4.33 8.57
N TYR A 204 8.86 4.10 7.31
CA TYR A 204 8.62 2.75 6.78
C TYR A 204 9.56 2.47 5.62
N MET A 205 10.34 1.41 5.71
CA MET A 205 11.21 0.94 4.65
C MET A 205 10.63 -0.31 3.98
N ALA A 206 10.36 -0.21 2.68
CA ALA A 206 10.02 -1.34 1.83
C ALA A 206 11.28 -1.93 1.21
N THR A 207 11.45 -3.24 1.32
CA THR A 207 12.52 -3.99 0.65
C THR A 207 12.00 -4.93 -0.42
N GLY A 208 12.71 -5.00 -1.55
CA GLY A 208 12.46 -6.02 -2.57
C GLY A 208 13.13 -7.37 -2.28
N ARG A 209 13.92 -7.46 -1.20
CA ARG A 209 14.65 -8.66 -0.77
C ARG A 209 13.74 -9.56 0.08
N GLU A 210 14.07 -10.84 0.13
CA GLU A 210 13.52 -11.71 1.18
C GLU A 210 14.07 -11.29 2.54
N MET A 211 13.25 -11.35 3.59
CA MET A 211 13.67 -11.02 4.95
C MET A 211 13.81 -12.25 5.83
N ILE A 212 14.80 -12.24 6.72
CA ILE A 212 15.08 -13.30 7.69
C ILE A 212 15.33 -12.70 9.08
N THR A 213 15.28 -13.53 10.12
CA THR A 213 15.88 -13.21 11.42
C THR A 213 17.00 -14.20 11.75
N LEU A 214 17.93 -13.79 12.59
CA LEU A 214 18.97 -14.69 13.09
C LEU A 214 18.46 -15.49 14.28
N ILE A 215 18.68 -16.80 14.22
CA ILE A 215 18.36 -17.74 15.29
C ILE A 215 19.65 -18.45 15.72
N PRO A 216 19.71 -19.03 16.94
CA PRO A 216 20.87 -19.81 17.35
C PRO A 216 21.21 -20.91 16.31
N GLY A 217 22.41 -20.82 15.73
CA GLY A 217 22.88 -21.80 14.73
C GLY A 217 22.55 -21.48 13.26
N GLY A 218 21.92 -20.34 12.94
CA GLY A 218 21.69 -19.96 11.54
C GLY A 218 20.66 -18.85 11.36
N LYS A 219 19.73 -19.06 10.42
CA LYS A 219 18.64 -18.15 10.08
C LYS A 219 17.27 -18.81 10.23
N SER A 220 16.26 -18.00 10.52
CA SER A 220 14.85 -18.41 10.51
C SER A 220 14.37 -18.78 9.11
N SER A 221 13.11 -19.23 9.04
CA SER A 221 12.32 -19.11 7.81
C SER A 221 12.10 -17.64 7.42
N TYR A 222 11.62 -17.39 6.20
CA TYR A 222 11.39 -16.03 5.74
C TYR A 222 10.30 -15.35 6.56
N ILE A 223 10.62 -14.16 7.07
CA ILE A 223 9.68 -13.25 7.73
C ILE A 223 9.24 -12.19 6.73
N SER A 224 8.09 -11.57 6.96
CA SER A 224 7.56 -10.57 6.03
C SER A 224 7.81 -9.12 6.47
N GLY A 225 8.11 -8.88 7.74
CA GLY A 225 8.35 -7.54 8.30
C GLY A 225 8.85 -7.57 9.75
N THR A 226 9.26 -6.41 10.24
CA THR A 226 9.58 -6.17 11.66
C THR A 226 9.49 -4.67 12.00
N ALA A 227 9.05 -4.37 13.21
CA ALA A 227 8.90 -3.02 13.73
C ALA A 227 9.11 -3.00 15.25
N GLY A 228 9.34 -1.81 15.79
CA GLY A 228 9.25 -1.65 17.23
C GLY A 228 7.82 -1.40 17.71
N ASN A 229 7.59 -1.58 19.01
CA ASN A 229 6.26 -1.58 19.61
C ASN A 229 5.95 -0.26 20.33
N ALA A 230 4.86 0.41 19.96
CA ALA A 230 4.40 1.66 20.57
C ALA A 230 5.45 2.79 20.53
N ILE A 231 6.21 2.87 19.44
CA ILE A 231 7.33 3.81 19.29
C ILE A 231 7.18 4.79 18.12
N ALA A 232 5.99 4.92 17.54
CA ALA A 232 5.68 6.12 16.76
C ALA A 232 5.97 7.38 17.59
N CYS A 233 6.36 8.48 16.94
CA CYS A 233 6.86 9.71 17.56
C CYS A 233 8.22 9.64 18.28
N SER A 234 8.82 8.45 18.44
CA SER A 234 10.13 8.31 19.08
C SER A 234 11.29 8.59 18.10
N THR A 235 12.52 8.48 18.59
CA THR A 235 13.73 8.50 17.74
C THR A 235 13.97 7.19 17.00
N GLU A 236 13.35 6.08 17.42
CA GLU A 236 13.50 4.74 16.85
C GLU A 236 12.24 4.28 16.09
N LYS A 237 11.53 5.26 15.51
CA LYS A 237 10.21 5.14 14.86
C LYS A 237 10.22 4.44 13.49
N ALA A 238 11.16 3.54 13.22
CA ALA A 238 11.23 2.82 11.95
C ALA A 238 10.50 1.47 11.98
N ALA A 239 10.04 1.06 10.81
CA ALA A 239 9.54 -0.27 10.50
C ALA A 239 10.10 -0.72 9.14
N VAL A 240 10.29 -2.03 8.98
CA VAL A 240 10.81 -2.63 7.74
C VAL A 240 9.85 -3.71 7.29
N GLY A 241 9.53 -3.75 6.01
CA GLY A 241 8.69 -4.79 5.45
C GLY A 241 9.06 -5.15 4.03
N GLU A 242 8.85 -6.42 3.69
CA GLU A 242 9.02 -6.89 2.34
C GLU A 242 7.85 -6.40 1.46
N ASP A 243 8.18 -5.96 0.25
CA ASP A 243 7.25 -5.67 -0.82
C ASP A 243 7.87 -6.08 -2.16
N LYS A 244 7.19 -6.93 -2.93
CA LYS A 244 7.56 -7.20 -4.32
C LYS A 244 7.05 -6.02 -5.16
N PRO A 245 7.93 -5.10 -5.61
CA PRO A 245 7.50 -3.90 -6.30
C PRO A 245 6.74 -4.23 -7.58
N GLY A 246 5.74 -3.40 -7.89
CA GLY A 246 4.86 -3.56 -9.04
C GLY A 246 3.61 -4.42 -8.80
N VAL A 247 3.55 -5.18 -7.69
CA VAL A 247 2.41 -6.05 -7.38
C VAL A 247 1.71 -5.76 -6.04
N PHE A 248 2.21 -4.81 -5.25
CA PHE A 248 1.62 -4.38 -3.97
C PHE A 248 1.55 -5.49 -2.91
N SER A 249 2.49 -6.43 -2.91
CA SER A 249 2.44 -7.58 -2.01
C SER A 249 2.68 -7.21 -0.54
N GLY A 250 3.41 -6.10 -0.30
CA GLY A 250 3.73 -5.61 1.04
C GLY A 250 2.68 -4.70 1.67
N VAL A 251 1.52 -4.43 1.03
CA VAL A 251 0.52 -3.50 1.60
C VAL A 251 -0.02 -4.02 2.95
N ASN A 252 -0.21 -5.34 3.07
CA ASN A 252 -0.68 -5.92 4.32
C ASN A 252 0.40 -5.91 5.40
N THR A 253 1.66 -6.22 5.01
CA THR A 253 2.85 -6.05 5.85
C THR A 253 2.90 -4.65 6.44
N ALA A 254 2.85 -3.62 5.60
CA ALA A 254 2.97 -2.25 6.05
C ALA A 254 1.88 -1.87 7.06
N ALA A 255 0.65 -2.31 6.85
CA ALA A 255 -0.43 -2.06 7.81
C ALA A 255 -0.21 -2.77 9.15
N HIS A 256 0.34 -4.00 9.13
CA HIS A 256 0.70 -4.76 10.32
C HIS A 256 1.83 -4.05 11.10
N GLU A 257 2.95 -3.76 10.45
CA GLU A 257 4.10 -3.12 11.09
C GLU A 257 3.81 -1.70 11.60
N ILE A 258 3.01 -0.92 10.86
CA ILE A 258 2.54 0.39 11.35
C ILE A 258 1.59 0.21 12.55
N GLY A 259 0.81 -0.88 12.60
CA GLY A 259 0.02 -1.27 13.77
C GLY A 259 0.88 -1.45 15.02
N HIS A 260 2.04 -2.09 14.90
CA HIS A 260 3.03 -2.20 16.00
C HIS A 260 3.58 -0.85 16.42
N LEU A 261 3.96 0.02 15.47
CA LEU A 261 4.42 1.38 15.78
C LEU A 261 3.36 2.18 16.55
N LEU A 262 2.07 1.95 16.27
CA LEU A 262 0.92 2.55 16.93
C LEU A 262 0.49 1.82 18.22
N GLY A 263 1.27 0.85 18.68
CA GLY A 263 1.10 0.22 19.99
C GLY A 263 0.15 -0.98 20.03
N SER A 264 -0.23 -1.54 18.88
CA SER A 264 -0.85 -2.87 18.87
C SER A 264 0.21 -3.94 19.10
N PRO A 265 0.05 -4.82 20.10
CA PRO A 265 0.77 -6.09 20.10
C PRO A 265 0.19 -7.03 19.03
N ASP A 266 0.83 -8.17 18.85
CA ASP A 266 0.22 -9.30 18.15
C ASP A 266 -1.11 -9.69 18.78
N ASP A 267 -2.03 -10.16 17.95
CA ASP A 267 -3.28 -10.75 18.42
C ASP A 267 -2.99 -12.06 19.15
N SER A 268 -3.10 -11.98 20.48
CA SER A 268 -3.09 -13.10 21.40
C SER A 268 -4.14 -12.93 22.49
N ARG A 269 -4.37 -13.99 23.29
CA ARG A 269 -5.02 -13.81 24.59
C ARG A 269 -4.10 -12.96 25.47
N GLY A 270 -4.64 -11.93 26.10
CA GLY A 270 -3.86 -11.04 26.96
C GLY A 270 -4.62 -9.81 27.43
N THR A 271 -3.86 -8.76 27.72
CA THR A 271 -4.33 -7.50 28.34
C THR A 271 -5.49 -6.85 27.58
N TRP A 272 -5.53 -6.98 26.25
CA TRP A 272 -6.53 -6.31 25.40
C TRP A 272 -7.78 -7.16 25.12
N GLY A 273 -7.79 -8.41 25.56
CA GLY A 273 -8.89 -9.37 25.40
C GLY A 273 -8.44 -10.72 24.85
N ASN A 274 -9.40 -11.46 24.31
CA ASN A 274 -9.19 -12.80 23.75
C ASN A 274 -9.26 -12.75 22.22
N CYS A 275 -8.25 -12.15 21.58
CA CYS A 275 -8.10 -12.19 20.12
C CYS A 275 -7.05 -13.23 19.79
N GLU A 276 -7.47 -14.46 19.51
CA GLU A 276 -6.51 -15.55 19.35
C GLU A 276 -5.80 -15.45 18.00
N THR A 277 -4.52 -15.78 17.98
CA THR A 277 -3.71 -15.76 16.75
C THR A 277 -4.36 -16.60 15.63
N LYS A 278 -5.02 -17.70 15.98
CA LYS A 278 -5.74 -18.59 15.06
C LYS A 278 -6.95 -17.93 14.37
N ASP A 279 -7.48 -16.83 14.91
CA ASP A 279 -8.59 -16.10 14.30
C ASP A 279 -8.14 -15.36 13.04
N GLY A 280 -6.81 -15.20 12.86
CA GLY A 280 -6.18 -14.74 11.63
C GLY A 280 -6.57 -13.32 11.25
N TYR A 281 -6.67 -12.43 12.24
CA TYR A 281 -6.81 -10.98 12.04
C TYR A 281 -5.50 -10.36 11.51
N LEU A 282 -5.57 -9.09 11.09
CA LEU A 282 -4.43 -8.36 10.51
C LEU A 282 -3.18 -8.34 11.42
N MET A 283 -3.36 -8.27 12.76
CA MET A 283 -2.26 -8.31 13.73
C MET A 283 -1.97 -9.73 14.25
N SER A 284 -2.48 -10.77 13.60
CA SER A 284 -2.04 -12.13 13.89
C SER A 284 -0.58 -12.30 13.49
N LYS A 285 0.18 -13.14 14.23
CA LYS A 285 1.54 -13.58 13.87
C LYS A 285 1.63 -14.29 12.53
N TYR A 286 0.49 -14.68 11.97
CA TYR A 286 0.40 -15.32 10.66
C TYR A 286 -0.18 -14.39 9.61
N ALA A 287 0.44 -14.34 8.44
CA ALA A 287 -0.03 -13.54 7.30
C ALA A 287 -1.26 -14.12 6.57
N HIS A 288 -2.04 -15.00 7.23
CA HIS A 288 -3.16 -15.71 6.63
C HIS A 288 -4.33 -15.87 7.60
N GLY A 289 -5.50 -16.19 7.05
CA GLY A 289 -6.72 -16.45 7.80
C GLY A 289 -7.92 -15.70 7.25
N LYS A 290 -9.10 -16.03 7.77
CA LYS A 290 -10.37 -15.45 7.29
C LYS A 290 -10.46 -13.95 7.51
N GLN A 291 -9.65 -13.37 8.40
CA GLN A 291 -9.77 -11.98 8.83
C GLN A 291 -8.47 -11.20 8.56
N ALA A 292 -7.61 -11.70 7.66
CA ALA A 292 -6.24 -11.23 7.48
C ALA A 292 -6.11 -9.75 7.07
N PHE A 293 -7.22 -9.11 6.69
CA PHE A 293 -7.29 -7.69 6.33
C PHE A 293 -8.00 -6.83 7.37
N THR A 294 -8.43 -7.42 8.49
CA THR A 294 -9.26 -6.80 9.51
C THR A 294 -8.49 -6.64 10.81
N PHE A 295 -8.47 -5.43 11.39
CA PHE A 295 -7.96 -5.26 12.75
C PHE A 295 -8.92 -5.90 13.77
N SER A 296 -8.37 -6.66 14.72
CA SER A 296 -9.16 -7.23 15.81
C SER A 296 -9.66 -6.13 16.76
N ASN A 297 -10.65 -6.44 17.60
CA ASN A 297 -11.06 -5.52 18.66
C ASN A 297 -9.96 -5.30 19.72
N CYS A 298 -9.02 -6.24 19.87
CA CYS A 298 -7.88 -6.08 20.78
C CYS A 298 -6.90 -5.06 20.22
N SER A 299 -6.52 -5.17 18.94
CA SER A 299 -5.64 -4.21 18.27
C SER A 299 -6.23 -2.81 18.28
N LYS A 300 -7.53 -2.67 17.96
CA LYS A 300 -8.23 -1.38 17.98
C LYS A 300 -8.20 -0.71 19.35
N LYS A 301 -8.41 -1.48 20.43
CA LYS A 301 -8.33 -0.95 21.81
C LYS A 301 -6.92 -0.55 22.19
N ALA A 302 -5.93 -1.36 21.85
CA ALA A 302 -4.52 -1.09 22.14
C ALA A 302 -4.06 0.21 21.48
N ILE A 303 -4.34 0.36 20.19
CA ILE A 303 -4.01 1.58 19.44
C ILE A 303 -4.77 2.78 20.00
N ALA A 304 -6.07 2.66 20.26
CA ALA A 304 -6.87 3.75 20.81
C ALA A 304 -6.34 4.24 22.17
N GLU A 305 -5.75 3.36 22.97
CA GLU A 305 -5.11 3.75 24.23
C GLU A 305 -3.74 4.41 24.01
N PHE A 306 -2.93 3.87 23.09
CA PHE A 306 -1.66 4.50 22.71
C PHE A 306 -1.86 5.92 22.19
N LEU A 307 -2.89 6.18 21.37
CA LEU A 307 -3.21 7.53 20.85
C LEU A 307 -3.56 8.56 21.94
N LYS A 308 -3.86 8.12 23.17
CA LYS A 308 -4.08 9.01 24.31
C LYS A 308 -2.81 9.29 25.09
N SER A 309 -1.74 8.52 24.89
CA SER A 309 -0.49 8.67 25.63
C SER A 309 0.22 9.99 25.29
N GLU A 310 1.04 10.48 26.20
CA GLU A 310 1.89 11.66 25.93
C GLU A 310 2.97 11.35 24.89
N THR A 311 3.40 10.09 24.80
CA THR A 311 4.43 9.64 23.86
C THR A 311 3.95 9.62 22.41
N SER A 312 2.63 9.65 22.16
CA SER A 312 2.04 9.64 20.83
C SER A 312 1.57 11.03 20.35
N ASN A 313 1.91 12.10 21.08
CA ASN A 313 1.42 13.45 20.80
C ASN A 313 1.70 13.97 19.38
N CYS A 314 2.75 13.48 18.71
CA CYS A 314 3.04 13.87 17.33
C CYS A 314 1.96 13.43 16.33
N LEU A 315 1.19 12.37 16.65
CA LEU A 315 0.12 11.83 15.82
C LEU A 315 -1.17 12.63 15.88
N ARG A 316 -1.29 13.56 16.85
CA ARG A 316 -2.42 14.48 16.89
C ARG A 316 -2.30 15.41 15.69
N LYS A 317 -3.42 15.58 14.97
CA LYS A 317 -3.44 16.33 13.72
C LYS A 317 -2.80 17.71 13.89
N LYS A 318 -1.67 17.90 13.24
CA LYS A 318 -0.99 19.20 13.09
C LYS A 318 -1.62 19.95 11.91
N LEU A 319 -1.47 21.27 11.91
CA LEU A 319 -1.81 22.13 10.76
C LEU A 319 -0.73 22.10 9.66
N SER A 320 0.27 21.19 9.75
CA SER A 320 1.31 21.01 8.73
C SER A 320 0.69 20.59 7.40
N CYS A 321 1.31 21.04 6.30
CA CYS A 321 0.95 20.63 4.94
C CYS A 321 1.79 19.41 4.54
N PRO A 322 1.30 18.16 4.71
CA PRO A 322 1.98 17.00 4.13
C PRO A 322 2.00 17.13 2.60
N ILE A 323 2.97 16.47 1.94
CA ILE A 323 3.00 16.39 0.47
C ILE A 323 1.71 15.75 -0.03
N LEU A 324 1.21 14.74 0.69
CA LEU A 324 -0.02 14.03 0.37
C LEU A 324 -0.68 13.46 1.62
N ALA A 325 -2.00 13.55 1.73
CA ALA A 325 -2.76 12.97 2.83
C ALA A 325 -3.85 12.01 2.33
N PHE A 326 -4.01 10.88 3.01
CA PHE A 326 -4.97 9.82 2.68
C PHE A 326 -5.85 9.46 3.87
N PRO A 327 -7.08 8.97 3.65
CA PRO A 327 -7.77 8.98 2.36
C PRO A 327 -8.25 10.41 2.03
N ASN A 328 -8.36 10.73 0.75
CA ASN A 328 -8.87 12.02 0.31
C ASN A 328 -9.83 11.82 -0.86
N LYS A 329 -11.12 12.10 -0.61
CA LYS A 329 -12.20 12.00 -1.62
C LYS A 329 -11.97 12.90 -2.84
N ALA A 330 -11.18 13.97 -2.69
CA ALA A 330 -10.82 14.91 -3.74
C ALA A 330 -9.46 14.59 -4.40
N LEU A 331 -8.72 13.59 -3.93
CA LEU A 331 -7.40 13.30 -4.45
C LEU A 331 -7.49 12.66 -5.83
N LYS A 332 -7.34 13.53 -6.81
CA LYS A 332 -7.04 13.20 -8.20
C LYS A 332 -5.53 12.95 -8.28
N LEU A 333 -5.12 11.67 -8.30
CA LEU A 333 -3.71 11.29 -8.46
C LEU A 333 -3.13 11.88 -9.75
N PRO A 334 -1.81 12.13 -9.88
CA PRO A 334 -1.26 12.99 -10.94
C PRO A 334 -1.55 12.63 -12.39
N GLY A 335 -2.02 11.40 -12.68
CA GLY A 335 -2.65 11.07 -13.96
C GLY A 335 -3.95 11.84 -14.29
N HIS A 336 -4.54 12.53 -13.31
CA HIS A 336 -5.62 13.51 -13.41
C HIS A 336 -5.16 14.98 -13.25
N VAL A 337 -3.88 15.24 -12.91
CA VAL A 337 -3.39 16.58 -12.50
C VAL A 337 -2.85 17.40 -13.68
N ALA A 338 -2.72 16.82 -14.86
CA ALA A 338 -2.76 17.63 -16.07
C ALA A 338 -4.22 18.05 -16.30
N SER A 339 -4.52 19.36 -16.22
CA SER A 339 -5.78 19.83 -16.80
C SER A 339 -5.83 19.36 -18.25
N PHE A 340 -7.01 19.01 -18.76
CA PHE A 340 -7.13 18.56 -20.14
C PHE A 340 -6.49 19.57 -21.12
N ASP A 341 -6.54 20.86 -20.78
CA ASP A 341 -5.84 21.95 -21.49
C ASP A 341 -4.32 21.88 -21.38
N ALA A 342 -3.76 21.57 -20.20
CA ALA A 342 -2.32 21.39 -20.01
C ALA A 342 -1.80 20.17 -20.80
N TYR A 343 -2.58 19.10 -20.87
CA TYR A 343 -2.29 17.93 -21.69
C TYR A 343 -2.35 18.26 -23.19
N CYS A 344 -3.37 18.98 -23.64
CA CYS A 344 -3.49 19.45 -25.03
C CYS A 344 -2.32 20.37 -25.43
N LYS A 345 -1.90 21.28 -24.54
CA LYS A 345 -0.74 22.15 -24.78
C LYS A 345 0.58 21.37 -24.83
N ALA A 346 0.73 20.30 -24.05
CA ALA A 346 1.90 19.44 -24.09
C ALA A 346 1.97 18.58 -25.37
N LEU A 347 0.84 18.10 -25.88
CA LEU A 347 0.75 17.33 -27.13
C LEU A 347 0.91 18.19 -28.39
N TYR A 348 0.45 19.44 -28.36
CA TYR A 348 0.48 20.36 -29.51
C TYR A 348 1.25 21.64 -29.19
N PRO A 349 2.58 21.56 -28.95
CA PRO A 349 3.39 22.72 -28.55
C PRO A 349 3.46 23.81 -29.64
N ALA A 350 3.18 23.47 -30.90
CA ALA A 350 3.14 24.41 -32.02
C ALA A 350 1.85 25.25 -32.10
N LYS A 351 0.82 24.95 -31.29
CA LYS A 351 -0.49 25.62 -31.32
C LYS A 351 -0.66 26.49 -30.07
N LYS A 352 -0.81 27.81 -30.26
CA LYS A 352 -0.87 28.80 -29.16
C LYS A 352 -2.10 28.66 -28.26
N HIS A 353 -3.18 28.04 -28.75
CA HIS A 353 -4.47 27.94 -28.08
C HIS A 353 -5.06 26.53 -28.23
N ALA A 354 -4.52 25.55 -27.50
CA ALA A 354 -5.08 24.21 -27.42
C ALA A 354 -5.88 24.04 -26.12
N PHE A 355 -7.17 23.71 -26.23
CA PHE A 355 -8.09 23.55 -25.11
C PHE A 355 -8.99 22.33 -25.31
N PHE A 356 -9.45 21.75 -24.22
CA PHE A 356 -10.39 20.64 -24.20
C PHE A 356 -11.83 21.15 -24.08
N LEU A 357 -12.69 20.78 -25.03
CA LEU A 357 -14.13 21.06 -24.97
C LEU A 357 -14.85 19.88 -24.30
N SER A 358 -15.66 20.18 -23.27
CA SER A 358 -16.41 19.20 -22.51
C SER A 358 -17.36 18.37 -23.37
N CYS A 359 -17.55 17.10 -23.03
CA CYS A 359 -18.51 16.21 -23.67
C CYS A 359 -19.95 16.59 -23.28
N SER A 360 -20.77 17.03 -24.24
CA SER A 360 -22.22 17.25 -24.03
C SER A 360 -22.97 15.90 -24.11
N PRO A 361 -23.99 15.64 -23.26
CA PRO A 361 -24.70 14.36 -23.24
C PRO A 361 -25.47 14.01 -24.53
N SER A 362 -25.59 14.95 -25.48
CA SER A 362 -26.45 14.82 -26.67
C SER A 362 -25.73 14.57 -28.00
N SER A 363 -24.39 14.55 -28.06
CA SER A 363 -23.65 14.25 -29.30
C SER A 363 -22.71 13.06 -29.14
N ARG A 364 -22.84 12.04 -30.00
CA ARG A 364 -21.90 10.90 -30.10
C ARG A 364 -20.69 11.23 -31.00
N SER A 365 -20.13 12.42 -30.85
CA SER A 365 -18.89 12.83 -31.51
C SER A 365 -18.14 13.82 -30.61
N ALA A 366 -16.82 13.64 -30.50
CA ALA A 366 -15.91 14.63 -29.95
C ALA A 366 -15.38 15.45 -31.15
N GLU A 367 -15.64 16.75 -31.15
CA GLU A 367 -15.12 17.67 -32.17
C GLU A 367 -13.94 18.46 -31.62
N PHE A 368 -12.92 18.60 -32.46
CA PHE A 368 -11.71 19.37 -32.18
C PHE A 368 -11.82 20.73 -32.86
N LEU A 369 -11.65 21.81 -32.10
CA LEU A 369 -11.40 23.14 -32.66
C LEU A 369 -9.92 23.45 -32.52
N ALA A 370 -9.23 23.50 -33.65
CA ALA A 370 -7.86 23.99 -33.75
C ALA A 370 -7.87 25.25 -34.61
N TRP A 371 -7.36 26.36 -34.07
CA TRP A 371 -6.86 27.50 -34.86
C TRP A 371 -5.36 27.64 -34.58
#